data_AF-A0A433PSN3-F1
#
_entry.id   AF-A0A433PSN3-F1
#
_cell.length_a   1.000
_cell.length_b   1.000
_cell.length_c   1.000
_cell.angle_alpha   90.00
_cell.angle_beta   90.00
_cell.angle_gamma   90.00
#
_symmetry.space_group_name_H-M   'P 1'
#
loop_
_entity.id
_entity.type
_entity.pdbx_description
1 polymer ?
#
loop_
_entity_poly.entity_id
_entity_poly.type
_entity_poly.pdbx_seq_one_letter_code
_entity_poly.pdbx_strand_id
1 'polypeptide(L)'
;MDTPSSSQEETATRKRFRHEEPSQFRHWRFSHAQLAEIRKANNAAAIERVKKNKEAEKNQRQDDDKTPAALETKAFEPTNANENDTKIDQAKPAKPTEGGVTSSTNPDEKAAIESSTKIDDSPKGAEGIEEPEVRYLTVDEELTLCSFYEFKLQQMALFCKLPDIVWVRVG
;
A
#
# COMPACT_ATOMS: atom_id res chain seq x y z
N MET A 1 -1.03 -52.26 43.80
CA MET A 1 -1.23 -52.01 42.35
C MET A 1 -1.85 -50.63 42.28
N ASP A 2 -1.00 -49.62 42.42
CA ASP A 2 -1.43 -48.22 42.61
C ASP A 2 -1.39 -47.50 41.27
N THR A 3 -2.56 -47.09 40.79
CA THR A 3 -2.70 -46.27 39.58
C THR A 3 -2.31 -44.83 39.88
N PRO A 4 -1.38 -44.20 39.14
CA PRO A 4 -1.07 -42.79 39.31
C PRO A 4 -2.23 -41.90 38.83
N SER A 5 -2.51 -40.90 39.66
CA SER A 5 -3.60 -39.94 39.58
C SER A 5 -3.48 -38.99 38.38
N SER A 6 -4.47 -39.08 37.49
CA SER A 6 -4.64 -38.32 36.25
C SER A 6 -5.30 -36.95 36.50
N SER A 7 -4.68 -36.06 37.27
CA SER A 7 -5.30 -34.74 37.57
C SER A 7 -4.33 -33.54 37.58
N GLN A 8 -3.11 -33.67 37.07
CA GLN A 8 -2.14 -32.55 37.03
C GLN A 8 -1.74 -32.05 35.63
N GLU A 9 -2.14 -32.70 34.53
CA GLU A 9 -1.77 -32.25 33.17
C GLU A 9 -2.70 -31.18 32.55
N GLU A 10 -3.90 -30.94 33.11
CA GLU A 10 -4.89 -30.03 32.48
C GLU A 10 -4.58 -28.53 32.62
N THR A 11 -3.62 -28.14 33.46
CA THR A 11 -3.33 -26.70 33.69
C THR A 11 -2.30 -26.10 32.74
N ALA A 12 -1.51 -26.94 32.05
CA ALA A 12 -0.47 -26.47 31.12
C ALA A 12 -1.01 -26.11 29.73
N THR A 13 -2.08 -26.77 29.28
CA THR A 13 -2.69 -26.51 27.96
C THR A 13 -3.55 -25.25 27.95
N ARG A 14 -4.19 -24.89 29.07
CA ARG A 14 -5.06 -23.69 29.17
C ARG A 14 -4.35 -22.35 28.97
N LYS A 15 -3.03 -22.27 29.20
CA LYS A 15 -2.24 -21.05 28.95
C LYS A 15 -1.94 -20.82 27.47
N ARG A 16 -1.98 -21.86 26.61
CA ARG A 16 -1.77 -21.70 25.16
C ARG A 16 -3.00 -21.10 24.47
N PHE A 17 -4.21 -21.44 24.92
CA PHE A 17 -5.45 -21.04 24.25
C PHE A 17 -5.79 -19.55 24.34
N ARG A 18 -5.36 -18.81 25.38
CA ARG A 18 -5.70 -17.37 25.48
C ARG A 18 -4.91 -16.46 24.53
N HIS A 19 -3.78 -16.91 23.98
CA HIS A 19 -2.93 -16.07 23.11
C HIS A 19 -3.29 -16.14 21.63
N GLU A 20 -4.15 -17.07 21.22
CA GLU A 20 -4.54 -17.29 19.80
C GLU A 20 -5.88 -16.62 19.43
N GLU A 21 -6.61 -16.11 20.41
CA GLU A 21 -7.86 -15.37 20.23
C GLU A 21 -7.73 -13.87 19.86
N PRO A 22 -6.60 -13.15 20.11
CA PRO A 22 -6.51 -11.74 19.73
C PRO A 22 -6.63 -11.54 18.22
N SER A 23 -7.34 -10.49 17.81
CA SER A 23 -7.42 -10.05 16.41
C SER A 23 -6.03 -9.83 15.79
N GLN A 24 -5.06 -9.42 16.60
CA GLN A 24 -3.65 -9.29 16.22
C GLN A 24 -3.05 -10.61 15.73
N PHE A 25 -3.36 -11.73 16.40
CA PHE A 25 -2.80 -13.03 16.06
C PHE A 25 -3.35 -13.56 14.73
N ARG A 26 -4.62 -13.31 14.43
CA ARG A 26 -5.28 -13.83 13.23
C ARG A 26 -4.95 -13.05 11.94
N HIS A 27 -4.79 -11.73 12.03
CA HIS A 27 -4.71 -10.88 10.84
C HIS A 27 -3.30 -10.38 10.50
N TRP A 28 -2.34 -10.51 11.42
CA TRP A 28 -1.00 -9.94 11.25
C TRP A 28 0.13 -10.97 11.37
N ARG A 29 -0.18 -12.26 11.49
CA ARG A 29 0.82 -13.33 11.46
C ARG A 29 0.91 -13.93 10.07
N PHE A 30 1.96 -13.54 9.38
CA PHE A 30 2.33 -14.08 8.09
C PHE A 30 3.70 -14.75 8.21
N SER A 31 3.91 -15.83 7.46
CA SER A 31 5.26 -16.35 7.25
C SER A 31 6.13 -15.33 6.52
N HIS A 32 7.46 -15.47 6.61
CA HIS A 32 8.38 -14.57 5.89
C HIS A 32 8.15 -14.58 4.38
N ALA A 33 7.89 -15.76 3.80
CA ALA A 33 7.56 -15.89 2.38
C ALA A 33 6.27 -15.14 2.02
N GLN A 34 5.20 -15.31 2.82
CA GLN A 34 3.95 -14.59 2.62
C GLN A 34 4.12 -13.07 2.74
N LEU A 35 4.91 -12.58 3.70
CA LEU A 35 5.20 -11.14 3.81
C LEU A 35 5.94 -10.61 2.58
N ALA A 36 6.92 -11.37 2.05
CA ALA A 36 7.65 -10.99 0.85
C ALA A 36 6.71 -10.90 -0.36
N GLU A 37 5.80 -11.86 -0.52
CA GLU A 37 4.78 -11.86 -1.58
C GLU A 37 3.82 -10.67 -1.45
N ILE A 38 3.27 -10.44 -0.24
CA ILE A 38 2.36 -9.31 0.03
C ILE A 38 3.04 -7.98 -0.30
N ARG A 39 4.32 -7.79 0.10
CA ARG A 39 5.07 -6.56 -0.20
C ARG A 39 5.27 -6.36 -1.70
N LYS A 40 5.69 -7.41 -2.42
CA LYS A 40 5.84 -7.36 -3.88
C LYS A 40 4.52 -7.00 -4.57
N ALA A 41 3.43 -7.66 -4.18
CA ALA A 41 2.10 -7.40 -4.75
C ALA A 41 1.63 -5.96 -4.47
N ASN A 42 1.81 -5.47 -3.24
CA ASN A 42 1.43 -4.11 -2.86
C ASN A 42 2.25 -3.04 -3.59
N ASN A 43 3.57 -3.22 -3.70
CA ASN A 43 4.46 -2.32 -4.42
C ASN A 43 4.07 -2.25 -5.91
N ALA A 44 3.89 -3.40 -6.57
CA ALA A 44 3.44 -3.46 -7.96
C ALA A 44 2.09 -2.77 -8.16
N ALA A 45 1.10 -3.05 -7.30
CA ALA A 45 -0.22 -2.41 -7.37
C ALA A 45 -0.16 -0.89 -7.15
N ALA A 46 0.73 -0.41 -6.27
CA ALA A 46 0.95 1.02 -6.06
C ALA A 46 1.53 1.68 -7.31
N ILE A 47 2.54 1.07 -7.92
CA ILE A 47 3.16 1.56 -9.16
C ILE A 47 2.12 1.67 -10.29
N GLU A 48 1.32 0.63 -10.49
CA GLU A 48 0.27 0.63 -11.54
C GLU A 48 -0.78 1.73 -11.33
N ARG A 49 -1.19 1.97 -10.07
CA ARG A 49 -2.10 3.10 -9.75
C ARG A 49 -1.48 4.45 -10.11
N VAL A 50 -0.21 4.66 -9.79
CA VAL A 50 0.48 5.93 -10.10
C VAL A 50 0.64 6.10 -11.60
N LYS A 51 1.03 5.07 -12.34
CA LYS A 51 1.12 5.11 -13.81
C LYS A 51 -0.22 5.47 -14.44
N LYS A 52 -1.30 4.79 -14.02
CA LYS A 52 -2.65 5.05 -14.53
C LYS A 52 -3.10 6.48 -14.24
N ASN A 53 -2.84 7.00 -13.04
CA ASN A 53 -3.17 8.38 -12.70
C ASN A 53 -2.39 9.38 -13.56
N LYS A 54 -1.09 9.14 -13.78
CA LYS A 54 -0.27 10.00 -14.65
C LYS A 54 -0.76 10.01 -16.10
N GLU A 55 -1.16 8.87 -16.64
CA GLU A 55 -1.73 8.79 -17.99
C GLU A 55 -3.08 9.54 -18.08
N ALA A 56 -3.95 9.38 -17.08
CA ALA A 56 -5.21 10.12 -17.01
C ALA A 56 -4.99 11.64 -16.96
N GLU A 57 -4.01 12.11 -16.20
CA GLU A 57 -3.62 13.53 -16.15
C GLU A 57 -3.09 14.05 -17.49
N LYS A 58 -2.34 13.22 -18.24
CA LYS A 58 -1.87 13.58 -19.59
C LYS A 58 -3.02 13.70 -20.58
N ASN A 59 -3.95 12.76 -20.56
CA ASN A 59 -5.11 12.77 -21.46
C ASN A 59 -6.02 13.98 -21.17
N GLN A 60 -6.26 14.29 -19.89
CA GLN A 60 -7.06 15.46 -19.51
C GLN A 60 -6.47 16.78 -20.04
N ARG A 61 -5.14 16.95 -19.97
CA ARG A 61 -4.47 18.15 -20.49
C ARG A 61 -4.59 18.31 -22.01
N GLN A 62 -4.73 17.22 -22.76
CA GLN A 62 -4.86 17.28 -24.23
C GLN A 62 -6.28 17.69 -24.67
N ASP A 63 -7.30 17.33 -23.90
CA ASP A 63 -8.69 17.66 -24.22
C ASP A 63 -9.00 19.15 -23.97
N ASP A 64 -8.36 19.75 -22.96
CA ASP A 64 -8.53 21.19 -22.62
C ASP A 64 -7.97 22.12 -23.72
N ASP A 65 -6.94 21.69 -24.47
CA ASP A 65 -6.32 22.49 -25.53
C ASP A 65 -7.13 22.47 -26.85
N LYS A 66 -8.18 21.64 -26.92
CA LYS A 66 -9.01 21.44 -28.12
C LYS A 66 -10.38 22.13 -28.07
N THR A 67 -10.69 22.86 -27.00
CA THR A 67 -11.88 23.72 -26.94
C THR A 67 -11.50 25.13 -27.41
N PRO A 68 -11.74 25.51 -28.68
CA PRO A 68 -11.55 26.88 -29.10
C PRO A 68 -12.51 27.76 -28.29
N ALA A 69 -11.95 28.82 -27.71
CA ALA A 69 -12.63 29.85 -26.94
C ALA A 69 -13.84 30.45 -27.69
N ALA A 70 -14.99 29.80 -27.61
CA ALA A 70 -16.27 30.43 -27.85
C ALA A 70 -16.73 31.03 -26.52
N LEU A 71 -16.42 32.31 -26.35
CA LEU A 71 -16.98 33.21 -25.35
C LEU A 71 -18.49 32.96 -25.19
N GLU A 72 -18.90 32.33 -24.08
CA GLU A 72 -20.26 32.46 -23.56
C GLU A 72 -20.20 33.33 -22.30
N THR A 73 -20.28 34.65 -22.50
CA THR A 73 -20.63 35.59 -21.44
C THR A 73 -22.10 35.38 -21.07
N LYS A 74 -22.40 34.40 -20.21
CA LYS A 74 -23.69 34.35 -19.52
C LYS A 74 -23.57 35.10 -18.21
N ALA A 75 -24.38 36.15 -18.13
CA ALA A 75 -24.50 37.04 -17.00
C ALA A 75 -24.73 36.26 -15.69
N PHE A 76 -24.02 36.72 -14.66
CA PHE A 76 -24.13 36.29 -13.29
C PHE A 76 -25.52 36.66 -12.75
N GLU A 77 -26.42 35.68 -12.62
CA GLU A 77 -27.63 35.82 -11.82
C GLU A 77 -27.38 35.31 -10.39
N PRO A 78 -27.52 36.15 -9.34
CA PRO A 78 -27.46 35.69 -7.97
C PRO A 78 -28.84 35.17 -7.57
N THR A 79 -29.00 33.85 -7.45
CA THR A 79 -30.22 33.28 -6.86
C THR A 79 -29.90 32.42 -5.63
N ASN A 80 -30.11 33.07 -4.49
CA ASN A 80 -30.60 32.60 -3.18
C ASN A 80 -30.14 31.27 -2.57
N ALA A 81 -29.72 31.43 -1.31
CA ALA A 81 -29.59 30.41 -0.29
C ALA A 81 -30.86 29.54 -0.19
N ASN A 82 -30.67 28.23 -0.15
CA ASN A 82 -31.58 27.34 0.54
C ASN A 82 -30.78 26.24 1.25
N GLU A 83 -30.82 26.29 2.56
CA GLU A 83 -30.35 25.25 3.47
C GLU A 83 -31.23 24.02 3.26
N ASN A 84 -30.63 22.87 2.95
CA ASN A 84 -31.32 21.60 3.09
C ASN A 84 -30.41 20.61 3.83
N ASP A 85 -30.81 20.38 5.07
CA ASP A 85 -30.43 19.29 5.95
C ASP A 85 -30.37 17.96 5.18
N THR A 86 -29.18 17.35 5.15
CA THR A 86 -29.03 15.96 4.73
C THR A 86 -28.75 15.11 5.96
N LYS A 87 -29.81 14.42 6.38
CA LYS A 87 -29.85 13.38 7.40
C LYS A 87 -28.95 12.21 6.98
N ILE A 88 -27.86 11.98 7.71
CA ILE A 88 -26.95 10.86 7.51
C ILE A 88 -27.55 9.62 8.20
N ASP A 89 -28.12 8.71 7.42
CA ASP A 89 -28.49 7.37 7.88
C ASP A 89 -27.23 6.49 8.00
N GLN A 90 -27.01 5.95 9.20
CA GLN A 90 -25.92 5.04 9.51
C GLN A 90 -26.15 3.69 8.82
N ALA A 91 -25.27 3.35 7.86
CA ALA A 91 -25.22 2.03 7.26
C ALA A 91 -24.59 0.99 8.21
N LYS A 92 -25.37 -0.06 8.46
CA LYS A 92 -25.02 -1.29 9.19
C LYS A 92 -23.90 -2.07 8.45
N PRO A 93 -22.79 -2.47 9.10
CA PRO A 93 -21.74 -3.21 8.42
C PRO A 93 -22.14 -4.66 8.16
N ALA A 94 -22.01 -5.06 6.90
CA ALA A 94 -22.18 -6.43 6.44
C ALA A 94 -20.98 -7.31 6.82
N LYS A 95 -21.31 -8.55 7.16
CA LYS A 95 -20.45 -9.68 7.52
C LYS A 95 -19.53 -10.08 6.34
N PRO A 96 -18.23 -10.33 6.54
CA PRO A 96 -17.37 -10.81 5.46
C PRO A 96 -17.60 -12.30 5.19
N THR A 97 -17.84 -12.60 3.93
CA THR A 97 -17.93 -13.95 3.35
C THR A 97 -16.52 -14.51 3.18
N GLU A 98 -16.28 -15.68 3.75
CA GLU A 98 -15.07 -16.48 3.55
C GLU A 98 -15.03 -16.98 2.10
N GLY A 99 -14.01 -16.56 1.35
CA GLY A 99 -13.74 -17.03 -0.01
C GLY A 99 -12.33 -17.62 -0.07
N GLY A 100 -12.25 -18.95 -0.04
CA GLY A 100 -11.03 -19.68 -0.34
C GLY A 100 -10.68 -19.57 -1.82
N VAL A 101 -9.39 -19.42 -2.11
CA VAL A 101 -8.83 -19.65 -3.44
C VAL A 101 -7.60 -20.53 -3.28
N THR A 102 -7.70 -21.69 -3.90
CA THR A 102 -6.68 -22.73 -4.05
C THR A 102 -5.78 -22.44 -5.26
N SER A 103 -4.50 -22.80 -5.10
CA SER A 103 -3.58 -23.38 -6.11
C SER A 103 -3.36 -22.66 -7.45
N SER A 104 -2.11 -22.34 -7.80
CA SER A 104 -1.29 -23.20 -8.69
C SER A 104 -0.07 -22.48 -9.32
N THR A 105 1.07 -23.19 -9.24
CA THR A 105 2.15 -23.43 -10.23
C THR A 105 2.99 -22.29 -10.83
N ASN A 106 4.31 -22.41 -10.62
CA ASN A 106 5.42 -21.79 -11.36
C ASN A 106 5.46 -22.20 -12.86
N PRO A 107 6.28 -21.55 -13.72
CA PRO A 107 7.68 -21.96 -13.86
C PRO A 107 8.70 -20.83 -14.15
N ASP A 108 9.98 -21.22 -14.06
CA ASP A 108 11.22 -20.56 -14.51
C ASP A 108 11.10 -19.72 -15.79
N GLU A 109 11.74 -18.55 -15.80
CA GLU A 109 12.39 -18.07 -17.03
C GLU A 109 13.65 -17.24 -16.75
N LYS A 110 14.70 -17.67 -17.43
CA LYS A 110 16.09 -17.20 -17.36
C LYS A 110 16.31 -16.38 -18.63
N ALA A 111 16.57 -15.07 -18.52
CA ALA A 111 17.02 -14.28 -19.67
C ALA A 111 17.99 -13.20 -19.22
N ALA A 112 19.24 -13.37 -19.63
CA ALA A 112 20.27 -12.34 -19.66
C ALA A 112 19.88 -11.30 -20.71
N ILE A 113 20.01 -10.01 -20.38
CA ILE A 113 19.90 -8.92 -21.35
C ILE A 113 21.23 -8.16 -21.29
N GLU A 114 22.12 -8.54 -22.21
CA GLU A 114 23.20 -7.67 -22.68
C GLU A 114 22.58 -6.67 -23.67
N SER A 115 22.59 -5.39 -23.35
CA SER A 115 22.22 -4.34 -24.31
C SER A 115 23.39 -3.36 -24.46
N SER A 116 24.18 -3.65 -25.49
CA SER A 116 25.23 -2.81 -26.05
C SER A 116 24.58 -1.61 -26.77
N THR A 117 24.72 -0.41 -26.24
CA THR A 117 24.29 0.84 -26.90
C THR A 117 25.40 1.39 -27.79
N LYS A 118 25.14 1.37 -29.11
CA LYS A 118 25.89 2.12 -30.12
C LYS A 118 25.58 3.60 -29.94
N ILE A 119 26.62 4.43 -29.95
CA ILE A 119 26.55 5.89 -29.92
C ILE A 119 26.46 6.33 -31.38
N ASP A 120 25.27 6.78 -31.79
CA ASP A 120 25.07 7.46 -33.07
C ASP A 120 24.92 8.96 -32.78
N ASP A 121 25.86 9.73 -33.29
CA ASP A 121 26.07 11.15 -33.03
C ASP A 121 25.40 11.94 -34.17
N SER A 122 24.21 12.50 -33.93
CA SER A 122 23.57 13.40 -34.88
C SER A 122 22.75 14.50 -34.17
N PRO A 123 22.93 15.79 -34.52
CA PRO A 123 22.45 16.90 -33.70
C PRO A 123 21.12 17.54 -34.15
N LYS A 124 20.36 17.97 -33.13
CA LYS A 124 19.49 19.16 -33.01
C LYS A 124 18.37 19.40 -34.04
N GLY A 125 17.13 19.29 -33.54
CA GLY A 125 15.97 20.02 -34.05
C GLY A 125 14.71 19.81 -33.20
N ALA A 126 14.27 20.89 -32.53
CA ALA A 126 13.05 21.03 -31.71
C ALA A 126 13.05 20.35 -30.31
N GLU A 127 13.28 21.16 -29.28
CA GLU A 127 13.21 20.80 -27.86
C GLU A 127 11.76 20.46 -27.47
N GLY A 128 11.36 19.21 -27.72
CA GLY A 128 10.37 18.55 -26.89
C GLY A 128 10.99 18.34 -25.51
N ILE A 129 10.42 18.94 -24.48
CA ILE A 129 10.78 18.64 -23.09
C ILE A 129 10.30 17.20 -22.86
N GLU A 130 11.16 16.22 -23.13
CA GLU A 130 10.92 14.83 -22.72
C GLU A 130 10.83 14.82 -21.20
N GLU A 131 9.62 14.58 -20.69
CA GLU A 131 9.39 14.47 -19.26
C GLU A 131 10.27 13.35 -18.71
N PRO A 132 11.10 13.61 -17.68
CA PRO A 132 12.07 12.64 -17.21
C PRO A 132 11.39 11.34 -16.80
N GLU A 133 11.94 10.22 -17.26
CA GLU A 133 11.43 8.89 -16.95
C GLU A 133 11.39 8.68 -15.43
N VAL A 134 10.22 8.36 -14.90
CA VAL A 134 10.02 8.21 -13.45
C VAL A 134 10.45 6.81 -13.03
N ARG A 135 11.57 6.74 -12.31
CA ARG A 135 12.03 5.53 -11.65
C ARG A 135 11.24 5.29 -10.36
N TYR A 136 10.50 4.19 -10.31
CA TYR A 136 9.78 3.75 -9.11
C TYR A 136 10.70 3.02 -8.12
N LEU A 137 10.33 3.05 -6.84
CA LEU A 137 11.05 2.33 -5.79
C LEU A 137 10.83 0.82 -5.91
N THR A 138 11.93 0.09 -5.84
CA THR A 138 11.92 -1.36 -5.64
C THR A 138 11.46 -1.72 -4.22
N VAL A 139 11.07 -2.98 -4.02
CA VAL A 139 10.64 -3.49 -2.71
C VAL A 139 11.75 -3.35 -1.65
N ASP A 140 13.01 -3.53 -2.03
CA ASP A 140 14.14 -3.45 -1.11
C ASP A 140 14.44 -1.99 -0.69
N GLU A 141 14.33 -1.05 -1.64
CA GLU A 141 14.43 0.39 -1.36
C GLU A 141 13.28 0.85 -0.44
N GLU A 142 12.05 0.35 -0.68
CA GLU A 142 10.89 0.61 0.17
C GLU A 142 11.12 0.10 1.60
N LEU A 143 11.61 -1.14 1.76
CA LEU A 143 11.92 -1.70 3.08
C LEU A 143 13.03 -0.93 3.80
N THR A 144 14.06 -0.53 3.07
CA THR A 144 15.14 0.30 3.61
C THR A 144 14.60 1.61 4.15
N LEU A 145 13.68 2.24 3.41
CA LEU A 145 13.04 3.49 3.83
C LEU A 145 12.12 3.28 5.04
N CYS A 146 11.35 2.19 5.08
CA CYS A 146 10.53 1.83 6.24
C CYS A 146 11.40 1.67 7.51
N SER A 147 12.50 0.92 7.43
CA SER A 147 13.42 0.75 8.56
C SER A 147 14.07 2.06 9.00
N PHE A 148 14.43 2.93 8.05
CA PHE A 148 14.94 4.26 8.36
C PHE A 148 13.93 5.10 9.16
N TYR A 149 12.67 5.14 8.73
CA TYR A 149 11.63 5.90 9.44
C TYR A 149 11.25 5.27 10.77
N GLU A 150 11.24 3.95 10.89
CA GLU A 150 11.06 3.25 12.16
C GLU A 150 12.13 3.69 13.17
N PHE A 151 13.40 3.74 12.76
CA PHE A 151 14.49 4.23 13.59
C PHE A 151 14.31 5.71 13.97
N LYS A 152 13.89 6.57 13.02
CA LYS A 152 13.63 7.98 13.33
C LYS A 152 12.49 8.15 14.32
N LEU A 153 11.41 7.38 14.19
CA LEU A 153 10.30 7.38 15.14
C LEU A 153 10.74 6.92 16.53
N GLN A 154 11.61 5.91 16.62
CA GLN A 154 12.24 5.50 17.89
C GLN A 154 13.01 6.66 18.54
N GLN A 155 13.83 7.38 17.79
CA GLN A 155 14.59 8.53 18.30
C GLN A 155 13.66 9.65 18.79
N MET A 156 12.59 9.94 18.06
CA MET A 156 11.60 10.92 18.47
C MET A 156 10.85 10.50 19.74
N ALA A 157 10.48 9.22 19.87
CA ALA A 157 9.82 8.71 21.06
C ALA A 157 10.71 8.86 22.32
N LEU A 158 12.01 8.61 22.18
CA LEU A 158 13.01 8.85 23.23
C LEU A 158 13.11 10.33 23.59
N PHE A 159 13.20 11.21 22.59
CA PHE A 159 13.28 12.66 22.80
C PHE A 159 12.04 13.20 23.54
N CYS A 160 10.86 12.69 23.17
CA CYS A 160 9.59 13.05 23.80
C CYS A 160 9.32 12.32 25.14
N LYS A 161 10.21 11.43 25.59
CA LYS A 161 10.07 10.61 26.80
C LYS A 161 8.74 9.82 26.83
N LEU A 162 8.31 9.30 25.68
CA LEU A 162 7.10 8.47 25.61
C LEU A 162 7.34 7.14 26.36
N PRO A 163 6.35 6.63 27.10
CA PRO A 163 6.49 5.35 27.79
C PRO A 163 6.51 4.19 26.81
N ASP A 164 7.21 3.10 27.15
CA ASP A 164 7.41 1.93 26.28
C ASP A 164 6.09 1.24 25.86
N ILE A 165 4.99 1.46 26.59
CA ILE A 165 3.66 0.97 26.18
C ILE A 165 3.12 1.65 24.91
N VAL A 166 3.53 2.91 24.68
CA VAL A 166 3.15 3.67 23.48
C VAL A 166 4.07 3.32 22.32
N TRP A 167 5.31 2.90 22.61
CA TRP A 167 6.29 2.53 21.61
C TRP A 167 7.08 1.29 22.03
N VAL A 168 6.75 0.15 21.42
CA VAL A 168 7.48 -1.10 21.67
C VAL A 168 8.86 -1.02 21.02
N ARG A 169 9.92 -1.14 21.82
CA ARG A 169 11.27 -1.36 21.30
C ARG A 169 11.34 -2.77 20.72
N VAL A 170 11.52 -2.84 19.42
CA VAL A 170 11.96 -4.07 18.76
C VAL A 170 13.45 -4.19 19.07
N GLY A 171 13.79 -5.11 19.98
CA GLY A 171 15.17 -5.37 20.42
C GLY A 171 15.93 -6.34 19.53
#